data_AF-B4W0J4-F1
#
_entry.id   AF-B4W0J4-F1
#
_cell.length_a   1.000
_cell.length_b   1.000
_cell.length_c   1.000
_cell.angle_alpha   90.00
_cell.angle_beta   90.00
_cell.angle_gamma   90.00
#
_symmetry.space_group_name_H-M   'P 1'
#
loop_
_entity.id
_entity.type
_entity.pdbx_description
1 polymer ?
#
loop_
_entity_poly.entity_id
_entity_poly.type
_entity_poly.pdbx_seq_one_letter_code
_entity_poly.pdbx_strand_id
1 'polypeptide(L)'
;MKKHSSNLSKLTNQAIAVLSVIGLSGFPLSAIAETFRLREATVSDVNQAFDSGDLTSEQLVQLYLNRIQAYEDRNAGINALISINSNALAEAKELDRERQEKGKRSPLHGIPIILKDNYDTADMPTTAGSVLLKGSVPPDDAFTVQKLRQAGAIILAKANMSEFASSDGWLGYSSLGGLTLNPYNLSRNPSGSSGGSAAAIAANLAMLATGTDTSGSIRGPAAVTGIVGIKPTQGLVSRDGIVPLTLSFDTAGPMARTVRDAAIALGIMAGVDANDYRTLESQGKSHQDYTPFLKADALNGARNSLEGKSVR
;
A
#
# COMPACT_ATOMS: atom_id res chain seq x y z
N MET A 1 17.79 -40.55 98.69
CA MET A 1 18.99 -41.43 98.53
C MET A 1 18.88 -42.15 97.19
N LYS A 2 19.99 -42.18 96.43
CA LYS A 2 20.24 -42.86 95.14
C LYS A 2 19.52 -42.23 93.93
N LYS A 3 20.21 -41.46 93.08
CA LYS A 3 21.32 -41.75 92.11
C LYS A 3 20.71 -41.92 90.72
N HIS A 4 21.08 -41.01 89.79
CA HIS A 4 21.89 -41.29 88.58
C HIS A 4 21.14 -42.12 87.54
N SER A 5 21.20 -41.89 86.24
CA SER A 5 21.99 -41.03 85.37
C SER A 5 21.58 -41.36 83.93
N SER A 6 21.84 -40.45 82.99
CA SER A 6 22.26 -40.74 81.59
C SER A 6 21.23 -41.43 80.66
N ASN A 7 21.17 -41.22 79.35
CA ASN A 7 22.09 -40.65 78.39
C ASN A 7 21.33 -40.31 77.08
N LEU A 8 21.86 -39.31 76.38
CA LEU A 8 21.92 -39.10 74.93
C LEU A 8 21.08 -40.01 74.00
N SER A 9 20.34 -39.43 73.05
CA SER A 9 20.88 -39.06 71.72
C SER A 9 19.78 -38.70 70.69
N LYS A 10 20.05 -37.59 69.99
CA LYS A 10 19.92 -37.36 68.53
C LYS A 10 18.54 -37.33 67.84
N LEU A 11 18.31 -36.17 67.18
CA LEU A 11 17.87 -35.95 65.78
C LEU A 11 16.44 -36.46 65.45
N THR A 12 15.52 -35.75 64.78
CA THR A 12 15.60 -34.68 63.78
C THR A 12 14.18 -34.13 63.53
N ASN A 13 14.14 -32.92 62.95
CA ASN A 13 12.97 -32.12 62.55
C ASN A 13 11.92 -32.80 61.64
N GLN A 14 10.63 -32.46 61.82
CA GLN A 14 9.81 -31.60 60.92
C GLN A 14 8.31 -31.88 61.06
N ALA A 15 7.51 -30.83 61.31
CA ALA A 15 6.22 -30.54 60.66
C ALA A 15 5.54 -29.36 61.40
N ILE A 16 5.50 -28.16 60.79
CA ILE A 16 4.56 -27.10 61.18
C ILE A 16 3.61 -26.87 60.02
N ALA A 17 2.34 -26.85 60.40
CA ALA A 17 1.16 -26.85 59.58
C ALA A 17 0.99 -25.54 58.78
N VAL A 18 0.40 -25.74 57.61
CA VAL A 18 -0.20 -24.73 56.73
C VAL A 18 -1.34 -24.02 57.47
N LEU A 19 -1.33 -22.68 57.46
CA LEU A 19 -2.54 -21.89 57.71
C LEU A 19 -2.80 -20.98 56.51
N SER A 20 -3.95 -21.25 55.89
CA SER A 20 -4.52 -20.57 54.74
C SER A 20 -5.00 -19.17 55.10
N VAL A 21 -4.69 -18.18 54.26
CA VAL A 21 -5.40 -16.89 54.21
C VAL A 21 -5.91 -16.70 52.79
N ILE A 22 -7.24 -16.68 52.66
CA ILE A 22 -7.97 -16.29 51.44
C ILE A 22 -8.39 -14.83 51.63
N GLY A 23 -8.14 -13.96 50.64
CA GLY A 23 -8.57 -12.57 50.65
C GLY A 23 -8.23 -11.75 49.40
N LEU A 24 -8.96 -12.01 48.31
CA LEU A 24 -9.38 -11.15 47.18
C LEU A 24 -8.66 -9.82 46.82
N SER A 25 -8.15 -9.76 45.58
CA SER A 25 -8.26 -8.68 44.56
C SER A 25 -7.32 -9.09 43.40
N GLY A 26 -7.62 -9.06 42.11
CA GLY A 26 -8.56 -8.31 41.30
C GLY A 26 -7.83 -7.95 39.99
N PHE A 27 -7.77 -8.90 39.03
CA PHE A 27 -7.31 -8.77 37.63
C PHE A 27 -5.81 -8.44 37.38
N PRO A 28 -5.23 -8.92 36.25
CA PRO A 28 -5.57 -8.35 34.96
C PRO A 28 -6.42 -9.30 34.12
N LEU A 29 -7.45 -8.74 33.47
CA LEU A 29 -7.93 -9.29 32.21
C LEU A 29 -6.70 -9.48 31.34
N SER A 30 -6.54 -10.67 30.75
CA SER A 30 -5.66 -10.79 29.60
C SER A 30 -6.13 -9.75 28.58
N ALA A 31 -5.39 -8.65 28.47
CA ALA A 31 -5.47 -7.76 27.33
C ALA A 31 -5.03 -8.62 26.14
N ILE A 32 -5.99 -9.24 25.48
CA ILE A 32 -5.78 -9.73 24.13
C ILE A 32 -5.55 -8.44 23.35
N ALA A 33 -4.28 -8.11 23.08
CA ALA A 33 -3.96 -7.05 22.14
C ALA A 33 -4.75 -7.36 20.86
N GLU A 34 -5.67 -6.48 20.48
CA GLU A 34 -6.32 -6.63 19.18
C GLU A 34 -5.22 -6.61 18.14
N THR A 35 -5.05 -7.74 17.44
CA THR A 35 -4.05 -7.85 16.39
C THR A 35 -4.62 -7.13 15.17
N PHE A 36 -3.98 -6.02 14.76
CA PHE A 36 -4.39 -5.32 13.55
C PHE A 36 -4.34 -6.26 12.35
N ARG A 37 -5.48 -6.42 11.67
CA ARG A 37 -5.59 -7.31 10.51
C ARG A 37 -5.19 -6.58 9.24
N LEU A 38 -3.95 -6.78 8.79
CA LEU A 38 -3.42 -6.15 7.57
C LEU A 38 -4.22 -6.48 6.30
N ARG A 39 -4.63 -7.75 6.15
CA ARG A 39 -5.29 -8.22 4.92
C ARG A 39 -6.66 -7.58 4.76
N GLU A 40 -6.88 -6.97 3.60
CA GLU A 40 -8.11 -6.25 3.23
C GLU A 40 -8.41 -5.01 4.06
N ALA A 41 -7.48 -4.56 4.92
CA ALA A 41 -7.62 -3.28 5.60
C ALA A 41 -7.72 -2.13 4.58
N THR A 42 -8.63 -1.20 4.88
CA THR A 42 -8.83 0.05 4.13
C THR A 42 -7.99 1.17 4.73
N VAL A 43 -7.85 2.28 3.99
CA VAL A 43 -7.17 3.48 4.53
C VAL A 43 -7.87 3.99 5.79
N SER A 44 -9.19 3.80 5.88
CA SER A 44 -9.97 4.18 7.07
C SER A 44 -9.62 3.32 8.28
N ASP A 45 -9.52 2.00 8.11
CA ASP A 45 -9.20 1.07 9.21
C ASP A 45 -7.79 1.34 9.76
N VAL A 46 -6.82 1.59 8.87
CA VAL A 46 -5.46 1.96 9.25
C VAL A 46 -5.44 3.28 10.01
N ASN A 47 -6.14 4.31 9.52
CA ASN A 47 -6.19 5.59 10.23
C ASN A 47 -6.86 5.46 11.60
N GLN A 48 -7.89 4.62 11.73
CA GLN A 48 -8.51 4.35 13.03
C GLN A 48 -7.49 3.71 13.99
N ALA A 49 -6.72 2.72 13.54
CA ALA A 49 -5.69 2.08 14.34
C ALA A 49 -4.53 3.02 14.69
N PHE A 50 -4.16 3.94 13.79
CA PHE A 50 -3.20 5.00 14.08
C PHE A 50 -3.74 5.98 15.13
N ASP A 51 -5.01 6.37 15.02
CA ASP A 51 -5.64 7.34 15.90
C ASP A 51 -5.91 6.74 17.31
N SER A 52 -6.10 5.42 17.43
CA SER A 52 -6.21 4.71 18.72
C SER A 52 -4.86 4.32 19.35
N GLY A 53 -3.76 4.37 18.59
CA GLY A 53 -2.43 3.95 19.03
C GLY A 53 -2.19 2.44 18.96
N ASP A 54 -3.11 1.68 18.36
CA ASP A 54 -2.98 0.22 18.16
C ASP A 54 -1.98 -0.14 17.05
N LEU A 55 -1.66 0.84 16.19
CA LEU A 55 -0.72 0.68 15.10
C LEU A 55 0.06 1.99 14.89
N THR A 56 1.31 1.88 14.46
CA THR A 56 2.10 3.01 13.96
C THR A 56 2.43 2.83 12.48
N SER A 57 2.82 3.91 11.79
CA SER A 57 3.29 3.86 10.41
C SER A 57 4.51 2.94 10.28
N GLU A 58 5.47 3.03 11.21
CA GLU A 58 6.63 2.12 11.24
C GLU A 58 6.19 0.65 11.28
N GLN A 59 5.25 0.32 12.17
CA GLN A 59 4.74 -1.05 12.30
C GLN A 59 4.01 -1.49 11.02
N LEU A 60 3.21 -0.61 10.42
CA LEU A 60 2.52 -0.90 9.16
C LEU A 60 3.49 -1.15 8.00
N VAL A 61 4.53 -0.32 7.87
CA VAL A 61 5.59 -0.52 6.87
C VAL A 61 6.31 -1.84 7.11
N GLN A 62 6.65 -2.17 8.37
CA GLN A 62 7.28 -3.44 8.70
C GLN A 62 6.39 -4.64 8.35
N LEU A 63 5.08 -4.55 8.61
CA LEU A 63 4.11 -5.59 8.24
C LEU A 63 4.09 -5.82 6.72
N TYR A 64 4.14 -4.76 5.91
CA TYR A 64 4.22 -4.89 4.45
C TYR A 64 5.57 -5.41 3.97
N LEU A 65 6.70 -4.97 4.55
CA LEU A 65 8.02 -5.49 4.20
C LEU A 65 8.13 -6.99 4.49
N ASN A 66 7.61 -7.45 5.63
CA ASN A 66 7.54 -8.88 5.96
C ASN A 66 6.72 -9.66 4.93
N ARG A 67 5.62 -9.07 4.46
CA ARG A 67 4.78 -9.69 3.44
C ARG A 67 5.44 -9.69 2.07
N ILE A 68 6.10 -8.61 1.67
CA ILE A 68 6.91 -8.53 0.45
C ILE A 68 7.96 -9.64 0.46
N GLN A 69 8.70 -9.79 1.56
CA GLN A 69 9.68 -10.87 1.70
C GLN A 69 9.08 -12.27 1.50
N ALA A 70 7.83 -12.49 1.93
CA ALA A 70 7.15 -13.78 1.82
C ALA A 70 6.58 -14.09 0.42
N TYR A 71 6.26 -13.07 -0.39
CA TYR A 71 5.50 -13.25 -1.65
C TYR A 71 6.24 -12.77 -2.92
N GLU A 72 7.36 -12.06 -2.79
CA GLU A 72 8.14 -11.51 -3.92
C GLU A 72 9.41 -12.32 -4.26
N ASP A 73 9.59 -13.54 -3.71
CA ASP A 73 10.72 -14.40 -4.09
C ASP A 73 10.73 -14.64 -5.61
N ARG A 74 11.83 -14.31 -6.30
CA ARG A 74 11.95 -14.41 -7.76
C ARG A 74 11.78 -15.82 -8.32
N ASN A 75 11.92 -16.86 -7.50
CA ASN A 75 11.79 -18.25 -7.95
C ASN A 75 10.39 -18.85 -7.72
N ALA A 76 9.56 -18.26 -6.86
CA ALA A 76 8.29 -18.85 -6.42
C ALA A 76 7.16 -17.84 -6.13
N GLY A 77 7.48 -16.55 -6.14
CA GLY A 77 6.60 -15.44 -5.83
C GLY A 77 5.95 -14.81 -7.06
N ILE A 78 5.22 -13.72 -6.85
CA ILE A 78 4.47 -13.04 -7.90
C ILE A 78 5.30 -12.04 -8.71
N ASN A 79 6.49 -11.67 -8.20
CA ASN A 79 7.44 -10.78 -8.87
C ASN A 79 6.79 -9.47 -9.36
N ALA A 80 6.04 -8.82 -8.47
CA ALA A 80 5.29 -7.60 -8.73
C ALA A 80 6.11 -6.32 -8.52
N LEU A 81 7.23 -6.38 -7.78
CA LEU A 81 8.06 -5.23 -7.43
C LEU A 81 9.43 -5.30 -8.11
N ILE A 82 9.91 -4.15 -8.58
CA ILE A 82 11.23 -4.02 -9.23
C ILE A 82 12.27 -3.34 -8.34
N SER A 83 11.84 -2.52 -7.38
CA SER A 83 12.70 -1.85 -6.39
C SER A 83 11.92 -1.63 -5.09
N ILE A 84 12.61 -1.72 -3.94
CA ILE A 84 12.05 -1.46 -2.61
C ILE A 84 12.78 -0.26 -2.01
N ASN A 85 12.05 0.67 -1.40
CA ASN A 85 12.65 1.85 -0.77
C ASN A 85 13.36 1.44 0.53
N SER A 86 14.69 1.60 0.57
CA SER A 86 15.50 1.33 1.76
C SER A 86 15.23 2.29 2.91
N ASN A 87 14.67 3.47 2.63
CA ASN A 87 14.39 4.51 3.61
C ASN A 87 12.96 4.44 4.18
N ALA A 88 12.10 3.56 3.67
CA ALA A 88 10.67 3.53 4.03
C ALA A 88 10.40 3.46 5.54
N LEU A 89 11.18 2.67 6.30
CA LEU A 89 11.05 2.59 7.75
C LEU A 89 11.46 3.88 8.47
N ALA A 90 12.50 4.56 7.98
CA ALA A 90 12.94 5.83 8.53
C ALA A 90 11.92 6.94 8.24
N GLU A 91 11.37 6.98 7.03
CA GLU A 91 10.27 7.89 6.65
C GLU A 91 9.03 7.64 7.52
N ALA A 92 8.69 6.37 7.78
CA ALA A 92 7.56 6.01 8.63
C ALA A 92 7.71 6.52 10.07
N LYS A 93 8.88 6.36 10.67
CA LYS A 93 9.20 6.89 12.01
C LYS A 93 9.03 8.40 12.09
N GLU A 94 9.49 9.10 11.07
CA GLU A 94 9.37 10.55 11.02
C GLU A 94 7.92 11.00 10.87
N LEU A 95 7.12 10.29 10.07
CA LEU A 95 5.69 10.57 9.94
C LEU A 95 4.90 10.20 11.20
N ASP A 96 5.32 9.18 11.95
CA ASP A 96 4.76 8.87 13.28
C ASP A 96 5.03 10.01 14.26
N ARG A 97 6.27 10.52 14.31
CA ARG A 97 6.65 11.70 15.12
C ARG A 97 5.84 12.92 14.72
N GLU A 98 5.73 13.21 13.42
CA GLU A 98 4.95 14.33 12.93
C GLU A 98 3.47 14.20 13.28
N ARG A 99 2.89 13.01 13.16
CA ARG A 99 1.49 12.76 13.53
C ARG A 99 1.24 13.10 15.00
N GLN A 100 2.17 12.75 15.89
CA GLN A 100 2.07 13.08 17.32
C GLN A 100 2.20 14.58 17.60
N GLU A 101 3.09 15.28 16.89
CA GLU A 101 3.39 16.70 17.15
C GLU A 101 2.43 17.67 16.46
N LYS A 102 1.99 17.36 15.24
CA LYS A 102 1.28 18.28 14.34
C LYS A 102 -0.05 17.71 13.81
N GLY A 103 -0.31 16.43 14.05
CA GLY A 103 -1.44 15.71 13.44
C GLY A 103 -1.14 15.20 12.03
N LYS A 104 -2.11 14.51 11.45
CA LYS A 104 -2.00 13.96 10.08
C LYS A 104 -2.15 15.03 9.01
N ARG A 105 -1.30 15.00 7.98
CA ARG A 105 -1.40 15.88 6.79
C ARG A 105 -2.64 15.59 5.94
N SER A 106 -3.01 14.31 5.84
CA SER A 106 -4.12 13.82 5.03
C SER A 106 -4.52 12.40 5.48
N PRO A 107 -5.56 11.78 4.89
CA PRO A 107 -5.82 10.35 5.06
C PRO A 107 -4.66 9.44 4.66
N LEU A 108 -3.70 9.89 3.84
CA LEU A 108 -2.52 9.13 3.46
C LEU A 108 -1.29 9.35 4.35
N HIS A 109 -1.41 10.12 5.44
CA HIS A 109 -0.29 10.36 6.35
C HIS A 109 0.19 9.06 7.03
N GLY A 110 1.42 8.64 6.71
CA GLY A 110 2.01 7.40 7.19
C GLY A 110 1.52 6.15 6.44
N ILE A 111 0.82 6.31 5.32
CA ILE A 111 0.28 5.19 4.53
C ILE A 111 1.30 4.75 3.46
N PRO A 112 1.74 3.48 3.44
CA PRO A 112 2.65 2.98 2.42
C PRO A 112 1.94 2.69 1.10
N ILE A 113 2.54 3.17 0.02
CA ILE A 113 2.02 3.08 -1.35
C ILE A 113 3.10 2.55 -2.30
N ILE A 114 2.68 2.01 -3.44
CA ILE A 114 3.57 1.53 -4.50
C ILE A 114 3.43 2.42 -5.73
N LEU A 115 4.54 2.82 -6.32
CA LEU A 115 4.51 3.54 -7.59
C LEU A 115 4.77 2.58 -8.74
N LYS A 116 4.06 2.71 -9.87
CA LYS A 116 4.54 2.06 -11.11
C LYS A 116 5.95 2.58 -11.45
N ASP A 117 6.81 1.72 -11.99
CA ASP A 117 8.23 2.05 -12.23
C ASP A 117 8.50 3.11 -13.32
N ASN A 118 7.46 3.70 -13.90
CA ASN A 118 7.58 4.81 -14.84
C ASN A 118 7.27 6.18 -14.22
N TYR A 119 7.12 6.28 -12.89
CA TYR A 119 6.99 7.54 -12.17
C TYR A 119 8.35 7.97 -11.65
N ASP A 120 8.82 9.17 -11.95
CA ASP A 120 10.09 9.68 -11.45
C ASP A 120 10.06 9.87 -9.92
N THR A 121 11.15 9.47 -9.26
CA THR A 121 11.44 9.86 -7.87
C THR A 121 12.90 10.25 -7.72
N ALA A 122 13.18 11.24 -6.87
CA ALA A 122 14.53 11.76 -6.65
C ALA A 122 15.43 10.80 -5.83
N ASP A 123 14.85 9.76 -5.25
CA ASP A 123 15.47 8.87 -4.27
C ASP A 123 15.43 7.38 -4.65
N MET A 124 14.77 7.01 -5.75
CA MET A 124 14.71 5.65 -6.25
C MET A 124 14.85 5.62 -7.78
N PRO A 125 15.37 4.52 -8.35
CA PRO A 125 15.43 4.40 -9.80
C PRO A 125 14.05 4.45 -10.46
N THR A 126 13.98 5.04 -11.64
CA THR A 126 12.83 4.99 -12.54
C THR A 126 13.28 4.43 -13.87
N THR A 127 12.86 3.20 -14.18
CA THR A 127 13.47 2.43 -15.27
C THR A 127 12.50 2.08 -16.39
N ALA A 128 11.21 2.33 -16.19
CA ALA A 128 10.14 1.84 -17.06
C ALA A 128 10.23 0.32 -17.33
N GLY A 129 10.78 -0.45 -16.39
CA GLY A 129 11.08 -1.88 -16.52
C GLY A 129 12.30 -2.24 -17.35
N SER A 130 13.07 -1.29 -17.87
CA SER A 130 14.14 -1.56 -18.82
C SER A 130 15.53 -1.65 -18.20
N VAL A 131 16.32 -2.65 -18.63
CA VAL A 131 17.73 -2.76 -18.26
C VAL A 131 18.57 -1.57 -18.73
N LEU A 132 18.12 -0.86 -19.77
CA LEU A 132 18.79 0.33 -20.29
C LEU A 132 18.78 1.50 -19.29
N LEU A 133 17.75 1.55 -18.44
CA LEU A 133 17.59 2.58 -17.40
C LEU A 133 17.91 2.04 -16.01
N LYS A 134 18.57 0.88 -15.91
CA LYS A 134 18.93 0.28 -14.62
C LYS A 134 19.79 1.25 -13.80
N GLY A 135 19.29 1.64 -12.64
CA GLY A 135 19.96 2.59 -11.75
C GLY A 135 19.82 4.06 -12.14
N SER A 136 19.01 4.38 -13.14
CA SER A 136 18.67 5.77 -13.48
C SER A 136 17.80 6.37 -12.38
N VAL A 137 18.35 7.30 -11.61
CA VAL A 137 17.62 8.07 -10.58
C VAL A 137 17.35 9.47 -11.14
N PRO A 138 16.08 9.83 -11.37
CA PRO A 138 15.69 11.18 -11.77
C PRO A 138 16.16 12.26 -10.79
N PRO A 139 16.35 13.51 -11.25
CA PRO A 139 16.78 14.61 -10.38
C PRO A 139 15.69 15.08 -9.41
N ASP A 140 14.43 14.83 -9.73
CA ASP A 140 13.25 15.28 -8.98
C ASP A 140 12.10 14.25 -9.03
N ASP A 141 11.15 14.43 -8.12
CA ASP A 141 9.94 13.63 -8.06
C ASP A 141 8.94 14.09 -9.14
N ALA A 142 8.24 13.13 -9.76
CA ALA A 142 7.09 13.42 -10.61
C ALA A 142 6.05 14.29 -9.86
N PHE A 143 5.29 15.13 -10.57
CA PHE A 143 4.30 16.02 -9.96
C PHE A 143 3.35 15.28 -9.01
N THR A 144 2.85 14.11 -9.44
CA THR A 144 1.96 13.28 -8.60
C THR A 144 2.66 12.69 -7.38
N VAL A 145 3.95 12.36 -7.48
CA VAL A 145 4.75 11.83 -6.36
C VAL A 145 4.95 12.92 -5.33
N GLN A 146 5.28 14.15 -5.77
CA GLN A 146 5.39 15.30 -4.88
C GLN A 146 4.10 15.51 -4.09
N LYS A 147 2.93 15.47 -4.76
CA LYS A 147 1.63 15.59 -4.09
C LYS A 147 1.37 14.46 -3.10
N LEU A 148 1.71 13.22 -3.44
CA LEU A 148 1.57 12.06 -2.54
C LEU A 148 2.47 12.19 -1.29
N ARG A 149 3.73 12.59 -1.45
CA ARG A 149 4.65 12.85 -0.32
C ARG A 149 4.20 14.03 0.52
N GLN A 150 3.73 15.11 -0.10
CA GLN A 150 3.14 16.26 0.61
C GLN A 150 1.91 15.85 1.43
N ALA A 151 1.11 14.91 0.94
CA ALA A 151 0.00 14.32 1.68
C ALA A 151 0.43 13.36 2.80
N GLY A 152 1.73 13.07 2.92
CA GLY A 152 2.33 12.19 3.93
C GLY A 152 2.34 10.71 3.56
N ALA A 153 2.14 10.36 2.28
CA ALA A 153 2.27 8.98 1.83
C ALA A 153 3.74 8.54 1.81
N ILE A 154 3.99 7.27 2.11
CA ILE A 154 5.32 6.65 2.08
C ILE A 154 5.45 5.87 0.79
N ILE A 155 6.45 6.20 -0.02
CA ILE A 155 6.77 5.42 -1.21
C ILE A 155 7.49 4.15 -0.76
N LEU A 156 6.78 3.02 -0.71
CA LEU A 156 7.32 1.76 -0.21
C LEU A 156 8.19 1.06 -1.26
N ALA A 157 7.75 1.07 -2.51
CA ALA A 157 8.38 0.32 -3.60
C ALA A 157 7.98 0.86 -4.98
N LYS A 158 8.74 0.42 -5.99
CA LYS A 158 8.41 0.54 -7.41
C LYS A 158 7.86 -0.81 -7.90
N ALA A 159 6.70 -0.79 -8.54
CA ALA A 159 6.09 -1.96 -9.16
C ALA A 159 6.69 -2.23 -10.54
N ASN A 160 6.94 -3.51 -10.83
CA ASN A 160 7.23 -3.97 -12.17
C ASN A 160 6.06 -3.67 -13.13
N MET A 161 6.35 -3.64 -14.42
CA MET A 161 5.41 -3.24 -15.46
C MET A 161 5.73 -3.93 -16.79
N SER A 162 4.81 -3.86 -17.76
CA SER A 162 5.23 -4.14 -19.14
C SER A 162 6.16 -3.03 -19.62
N GLU A 163 7.32 -3.43 -20.14
CA GLU A 163 8.45 -2.53 -20.42
C GLU A 163 8.06 -1.34 -21.30
N PHE A 164 8.53 -0.13 -20.94
CA PHE A 164 8.18 1.15 -21.57
C PHE A 164 6.67 1.41 -21.67
N ALA A 165 5.90 0.84 -20.75
CA ALA A 165 4.44 0.83 -20.76
C ALA A 165 3.84 0.20 -22.02
N SER A 166 4.67 -0.41 -22.87
CA SER A 166 4.27 -1.18 -24.02
C SER A 166 3.99 -2.61 -23.59
N SER A 167 2.85 -3.11 -24.05
CA SER A 167 2.42 -4.49 -23.84
C SER A 167 2.74 -5.36 -25.07
N ASP A 168 3.71 -4.93 -25.89
CA ASP A 168 4.22 -5.68 -27.04
C ASP A 168 4.97 -6.93 -26.54
N GLY A 169 4.32 -8.09 -26.63
CA GLY A 169 4.86 -9.37 -26.18
C GLY A 169 4.14 -9.91 -24.95
N TRP A 170 4.88 -10.17 -23.86
CA TRP A 170 4.33 -10.83 -22.67
C TRP A 170 3.84 -9.79 -21.67
N LEU A 171 2.52 -9.77 -21.42
CA LEU A 171 1.91 -8.89 -20.43
C LEU A 171 2.54 -9.12 -19.04
N GLY A 172 2.90 -8.02 -18.38
CA GLY A 172 3.59 -8.04 -17.09
C GLY A 172 5.09 -8.41 -17.14
N TYR A 173 5.70 -8.59 -18.32
CA TYR A 173 7.15 -8.79 -18.44
C TYR A 173 7.91 -7.49 -18.66
N SER A 174 9.09 -7.39 -18.04
CA SER A 174 10.11 -6.41 -18.42
C SER A 174 11.51 -7.02 -18.39
N SER A 175 12.42 -6.46 -19.19
CA SER A 175 13.80 -6.95 -19.25
C SER A 175 14.55 -6.85 -17.91
N LEU A 176 14.25 -5.84 -17.08
CA LEU A 176 14.90 -5.65 -15.78
C LEU A 176 14.18 -6.38 -14.65
N GLY A 177 12.84 -6.32 -14.64
CA GLY A 177 12.02 -6.88 -13.56
C GLY A 177 11.62 -8.34 -13.77
N GLY A 178 11.75 -8.88 -14.99
CA GLY A 178 11.25 -10.21 -15.31
C GLY A 178 9.73 -10.24 -15.44
N LEU A 179 9.14 -11.45 -15.34
CA LEU A 179 7.70 -11.66 -15.50
C LEU A 179 6.96 -11.53 -14.16
N THR A 180 5.99 -10.62 -14.09
CA THR A 180 5.01 -10.59 -12.98
C THR A 180 3.90 -11.61 -13.22
N LEU A 181 3.46 -12.28 -12.15
CA LEU A 181 2.41 -13.29 -12.16
C LEU A 181 1.14 -12.80 -11.46
N ASN A 182 -0.01 -13.34 -11.86
CA ASN A 182 -1.29 -13.03 -11.23
C ASN A 182 -1.44 -13.75 -9.88
N PRO A 183 -1.70 -13.06 -8.75
CA PRO A 183 -1.78 -13.70 -7.43
C PRO A 183 -2.96 -14.66 -7.26
N TYR A 184 -3.98 -14.61 -8.13
CA TYR A 184 -5.08 -15.59 -8.13
C TYR A 184 -4.71 -16.90 -8.85
N ASN A 185 -3.76 -16.85 -9.78
CA ASN A 185 -3.27 -18.00 -10.51
C ASN A 185 -1.88 -17.70 -11.10
N LEU A 186 -0.83 -18.29 -10.52
CA LEU A 186 0.56 -18.04 -10.91
C LEU A 186 0.90 -18.50 -12.33
N SER A 187 0.03 -19.26 -13.00
CA SER A 187 0.15 -19.61 -14.42
C SER A 187 -0.51 -18.59 -15.37
N ARG A 188 -0.97 -17.44 -14.85
CA ARG A 188 -1.62 -16.36 -15.62
C ARG A 188 -0.85 -15.05 -15.44
N ASN A 189 -0.92 -14.18 -16.45
CA ASN A 189 -0.40 -12.82 -16.35
C ASN A 189 -1.39 -11.89 -15.61
N PRO A 190 -0.91 -10.79 -15.00
CA PRO A 190 -1.74 -9.77 -14.37
C PRO A 190 -2.23 -8.70 -15.37
N SER A 191 -2.31 -9.01 -16.67
CA SER A 191 -2.43 -8.04 -17.77
C SER A 191 -1.28 -7.00 -17.75
N GLY A 192 -1.42 -5.92 -18.50
CA GLY A 192 -0.41 -4.87 -18.58
C GLY A 192 -1.00 -3.52 -19.00
N SER A 193 -0.22 -2.44 -18.96
CA SER A 193 1.18 -2.42 -18.51
C SER A 193 1.38 -2.19 -17.00
N SER A 194 0.35 -1.83 -16.22
CA SER A 194 0.47 -1.68 -14.75
C SER A 194 0.29 -3.01 -13.99
N GLY A 195 0.85 -4.10 -14.54
CA GLY A 195 0.68 -5.46 -14.02
C GLY A 195 1.22 -5.64 -12.60
N GLY A 196 2.42 -5.14 -12.31
CA GLY A 196 3.01 -5.20 -10.96
C GLY A 196 2.20 -4.41 -9.94
N SER A 197 1.74 -3.20 -10.28
CA SER A 197 0.88 -2.41 -9.39
C SER A 197 -0.40 -3.18 -9.02
N ALA A 198 -1.03 -3.80 -10.02
CA ALA A 198 -2.27 -4.55 -9.81
C ALA A 198 -2.05 -5.84 -9.01
N ALA A 199 -1.00 -6.60 -9.31
CA ALA A 199 -0.64 -7.83 -8.62
C ALA A 199 -0.26 -7.56 -7.16
N ALA A 200 0.55 -6.52 -6.91
CA ALA A 200 0.98 -6.15 -5.56
C ALA A 200 -0.20 -5.76 -4.66
N ILE A 201 -1.15 -4.98 -5.17
CA ILE A 201 -2.33 -4.56 -4.39
C ILE A 201 -3.30 -5.71 -4.15
N ALA A 202 -3.52 -6.58 -5.14
CA ALA A 202 -4.30 -7.79 -4.98
C ALA A 202 -3.67 -8.75 -3.94
N ALA A 203 -2.34 -8.84 -3.92
CA ALA A 203 -1.61 -9.63 -2.93
C ALA A 203 -1.43 -8.93 -1.57
N ASN A 204 -2.03 -7.75 -1.36
CA ASN A 204 -1.91 -6.95 -0.14
C ASN A 204 -0.44 -6.59 0.20
N LEU A 205 0.38 -6.18 -0.77
CA LEU A 205 1.77 -5.77 -0.55
C LEU A 205 1.93 -4.28 -0.19
N ALA A 206 0.86 -3.49 -0.35
CA ALA A 206 0.73 -2.12 0.16
C ALA A 206 -0.76 -1.73 0.25
N MET A 207 -1.06 -0.51 0.69
CA MET A 207 -2.44 -0.01 0.79
C MET A 207 -3.03 0.36 -0.57
N LEU A 208 -2.26 1.06 -1.40
CA LEU A 208 -2.64 1.50 -2.74
C LEU A 208 -1.41 1.59 -3.65
N ALA A 209 -1.63 1.62 -4.95
CA ALA A 209 -0.59 1.81 -5.94
C ALA A 209 -0.99 2.86 -6.98
N THR A 210 -0.01 3.36 -7.72
CA THR A 210 -0.25 4.12 -8.95
C THR A 210 -0.14 3.22 -10.17
N GLY A 211 -0.83 3.60 -11.23
CA GLY A 211 -0.67 3.03 -12.57
C GLY A 211 -0.78 4.11 -13.63
N THR A 212 -0.39 3.78 -14.85
CA THR A 212 -0.58 4.63 -16.03
C THR A 212 -1.39 3.89 -17.08
N ASP A 213 -2.20 4.62 -17.84
CA ASP A 213 -3.13 4.08 -18.82
C ASP A 213 -3.08 4.90 -20.11
N THR A 214 -2.62 4.25 -21.19
CA THR A 214 -2.70 4.74 -22.56
C THR A 214 -3.90 4.11 -23.27
N SER A 215 -4.03 2.78 -23.19
CA SER A 215 -5.11 2.02 -23.82
C SER A 215 -5.52 0.78 -23.02
N GLY A 216 -5.76 0.95 -21.72
CA GLY A 216 -6.24 -0.09 -20.80
C GLY A 216 -5.29 -0.41 -19.66
N SER A 217 -4.12 0.23 -19.58
CA SER A 217 -3.03 -0.19 -18.70
C SER A 217 -3.27 0.03 -17.20
N ILE A 218 -4.34 0.70 -16.78
CA ILE A 218 -4.85 0.67 -15.38
C ILE A 218 -6.01 -0.32 -15.27
N ARG A 219 -7.01 -0.17 -16.16
CA ARG A 219 -8.29 -0.89 -16.07
C ARG A 219 -8.15 -2.39 -16.31
N GLY A 220 -7.35 -2.80 -17.29
CA GLY A 220 -7.10 -4.19 -17.65
C GLY A 220 -6.46 -4.98 -16.50
N PRO A 221 -5.30 -4.53 -15.98
CA PRO A 221 -4.68 -5.14 -14.80
C PRO A 221 -5.60 -5.18 -13.59
N ALA A 222 -6.29 -4.08 -13.29
CA ALA A 222 -7.22 -4.03 -12.17
C ALA A 222 -8.35 -5.07 -12.30
N ALA A 223 -8.93 -5.22 -13.49
CA ALA A 223 -10.01 -6.17 -13.73
C ALA A 223 -9.56 -7.64 -13.55
N VAL A 224 -8.39 -8.01 -14.08
CA VAL A 224 -7.91 -9.40 -14.02
C VAL A 224 -7.30 -9.80 -12.68
N THR A 225 -6.93 -8.82 -11.84
CA THR A 225 -6.48 -9.05 -10.45
C THR A 225 -7.54 -8.67 -9.42
N GLY A 226 -8.77 -8.40 -9.83
CA GLY A 226 -9.90 -8.19 -8.90
C GLY A 226 -9.75 -7.00 -7.97
N ILE A 227 -9.15 -5.89 -8.45
CA ILE A 227 -9.04 -4.64 -7.69
C ILE A 227 -9.70 -3.47 -8.44
N VAL A 228 -9.78 -2.31 -7.81
CA VAL A 228 -10.25 -1.07 -8.43
C VAL A 228 -9.08 -0.33 -9.08
N GLY A 229 -9.28 0.11 -10.31
CA GLY A 229 -8.36 1.02 -11.01
C GLY A 229 -9.14 2.15 -11.68
N ILE A 230 -8.76 3.39 -11.39
CA ILE A 230 -9.43 4.57 -11.99
C ILE A 230 -8.52 5.14 -13.07
N LYS A 231 -9.01 5.12 -14.32
CA LYS A 231 -8.43 5.93 -15.41
C LYS A 231 -9.18 7.26 -15.48
N PRO A 232 -8.61 8.38 -15.01
CA PRO A 232 -9.30 9.66 -15.03
C PRO A 232 -9.42 10.23 -16.46
N THR A 233 -10.10 11.36 -16.56
CA THR A 233 -10.03 12.23 -17.74
C THR A 233 -8.60 12.73 -17.93
N GLN A 234 -8.14 12.77 -19.17
CA GLN A 234 -6.82 13.34 -19.49
C GLN A 234 -6.75 14.79 -19.04
N GLY A 235 -5.64 15.17 -18.40
CA GLY A 235 -5.48 16.49 -17.80
C GLY A 235 -6.06 16.62 -16.38
N LEU A 236 -6.76 15.62 -15.83
CA LEU A 236 -7.13 15.69 -14.41
C LEU A 236 -5.90 15.54 -13.49
N VAL A 237 -4.96 14.69 -13.91
CA VAL A 237 -3.73 14.37 -13.19
C VAL A 237 -2.56 14.66 -14.14
N SER A 238 -1.55 15.39 -13.66
CA SER A 238 -0.34 15.69 -14.43
C SER A 238 0.41 14.43 -14.83
N ARG A 239 1.07 14.50 -15.98
CA ARG A 239 1.97 13.47 -16.52
C ARG A 239 3.45 13.88 -16.44
N ASP A 240 3.74 15.04 -15.84
CA ASP A 240 5.11 15.49 -15.62
C ASP A 240 5.86 14.54 -14.70
N GLY A 241 7.10 14.21 -15.08
CA GLY A 241 7.92 13.18 -14.45
C GLY A 241 7.38 11.75 -14.61
N ILE A 242 6.66 11.44 -15.69
CA ILE A 242 6.25 10.06 -16.01
C ILE A 242 6.82 9.67 -17.37
N VAL A 243 7.57 8.57 -17.44
CA VAL A 243 8.08 8.04 -18.72
C VAL A 243 6.88 7.76 -19.64
N PRO A 244 6.77 8.50 -20.77
CA PRO A 244 5.56 8.49 -21.59
C PRO A 244 5.52 7.29 -22.54
N LEU A 245 4.32 6.97 -23.03
CA LEU A 245 4.13 6.11 -24.21
C LEU A 245 3.51 6.90 -25.35
N THR A 246 2.37 7.56 -25.10
CA THR A 246 1.71 8.41 -26.09
C THR A 246 0.93 9.50 -25.37
N LEU A 247 1.50 10.71 -25.31
CA LEU A 247 0.91 11.84 -24.58
C LEU A 247 -0.52 12.22 -25.02
N SER A 248 -0.98 11.83 -26.20
CA SER A 248 -2.39 12.04 -26.58
C SER A 248 -3.37 11.12 -25.86
N PHE A 249 -2.87 10.02 -25.29
CA PHE A 249 -3.65 8.97 -24.63
C PHE A 249 -3.32 8.81 -23.15
N ASP A 250 -2.06 9.07 -22.76
CA ASP A 250 -1.55 8.83 -21.41
C ASP A 250 -2.30 9.58 -20.31
N THR A 251 -2.55 8.87 -19.22
CA THR A 251 -2.92 9.43 -17.93
C THR A 251 -2.41 8.55 -16.79
N ALA A 252 -2.07 9.19 -15.67
CA ALA A 252 -1.85 8.54 -14.38
C ALA A 252 -3.18 8.25 -13.68
N GLY A 253 -3.21 7.28 -12.77
CA GLY A 253 -4.36 7.04 -11.92
C GLY A 253 -4.09 6.06 -10.77
N PRO A 254 -4.96 6.05 -9.75
CA PRO A 254 -4.82 5.20 -8.58
C PRO A 254 -5.37 3.79 -8.80
N MET A 255 -4.79 2.84 -8.08
CA MET A 255 -5.17 1.44 -8.02
C MET A 255 -5.26 1.00 -6.56
N ALA A 256 -6.40 0.47 -6.13
CA ALA A 256 -6.64 0.09 -4.73
C ALA A 256 -7.66 -1.06 -4.64
N ARG A 257 -7.78 -1.69 -3.47
CA ARG A 257 -8.78 -2.77 -3.27
C ARG A 257 -10.21 -2.26 -3.17
N THR A 258 -10.40 -1.00 -2.77
CA THR A 258 -11.72 -0.38 -2.63
C THR A 258 -11.85 0.90 -3.46
N VAL A 259 -13.09 1.22 -3.86
CA VAL A 259 -13.40 2.48 -4.56
C VAL A 259 -13.07 3.69 -3.68
N ARG A 260 -13.28 3.57 -2.37
CA ARG A 260 -12.96 4.65 -1.41
C ARG A 260 -11.47 4.97 -1.40
N ASP A 261 -10.61 3.96 -1.28
CA ASP A 261 -9.16 4.18 -1.23
C ASP A 261 -8.63 4.74 -2.57
N ALA A 262 -9.18 4.27 -3.70
CA ALA A 262 -8.86 4.82 -5.01
C ALA A 262 -9.32 6.30 -5.14
N ALA A 263 -10.48 6.65 -4.59
CA ALA A 263 -10.99 8.03 -4.61
C ALA A 263 -10.15 8.99 -3.73
N ILE A 264 -9.67 8.52 -2.57
CA ILE A 264 -8.73 9.27 -1.71
C ILE A 264 -7.47 9.61 -2.50
N ALA A 265 -6.85 8.59 -3.11
CA ALA A 265 -5.64 8.79 -3.90
C ALA A 265 -5.88 9.68 -5.12
N LEU A 266 -7.01 9.55 -5.81
CA LEU A 266 -7.35 10.41 -6.95
C LEU A 266 -7.42 11.90 -6.55
N GLY A 267 -8.03 12.20 -5.41
CA GLY A 267 -8.13 13.57 -4.90
C GLY A 267 -6.76 14.19 -4.66
N ILE A 268 -5.85 13.40 -4.06
CA ILE A 268 -4.47 13.81 -3.79
C ILE A 268 -3.65 13.93 -5.07
N MET A 269 -3.88 13.09 -6.09
CA MET A 269 -3.12 13.15 -7.35
C MET A 269 -3.59 14.28 -8.28
N ALA A 270 -4.87 14.67 -8.21
CA ALA A 270 -5.46 15.65 -9.13
C ALA A 270 -4.91 17.07 -8.90
N GLY A 271 -4.63 17.78 -9.99
CA GLY A 271 -4.16 19.16 -9.90
C GLY A 271 -3.69 19.73 -11.23
N VAL A 272 -3.69 21.06 -11.28
CA VAL A 272 -3.11 21.83 -12.38
C VAL A 272 -1.60 21.90 -12.20
N ASP A 273 -0.89 21.65 -13.28
CA ASP A 273 0.56 21.68 -13.39
C ASP A 273 0.97 22.48 -14.63
N ALA A 274 1.82 23.48 -14.44
CA ALA A 274 2.30 24.33 -15.53
C ALA A 274 3.20 23.58 -16.52
N ASN A 275 3.84 22.48 -16.09
CA ASN A 275 4.68 21.64 -16.93
C ASN A 275 3.88 20.66 -17.79
N ASP A 276 2.59 20.46 -17.48
CA ASP A 276 1.67 19.65 -18.27
C ASP A 276 0.47 20.49 -18.73
N TYR A 277 0.57 21.01 -19.96
CA TYR A 277 -0.45 21.85 -20.58
C TYR A 277 -1.86 21.24 -20.60
N ARG A 278 -1.99 19.89 -20.60
CA ARG A 278 -3.31 19.24 -20.57
C ARG A 278 -4.05 19.52 -19.27
N THR A 279 -3.33 19.75 -18.18
CA THR A 279 -3.96 19.98 -16.88
C THR A 279 -4.61 21.33 -16.74
N LEU A 280 -4.24 22.31 -17.57
CA LEU A 280 -4.87 23.64 -17.60
C LEU A 280 -6.38 23.55 -17.88
N GLU A 281 -6.81 22.56 -18.67
CA GLU A 281 -8.23 22.34 -18.97
C GLU A 281 -9.06 21.89 -17.76
N SER A 282 -8.39 21.38 -16.71
CA SER A 282 -9.02 20.94 -15.45
C SER A 282 -9.17 22.05 -14.42
N GLN A 283 -8.60 23.23 -14.66
CA GLN A 283 -8.65 24.37 -13.74
C GLN A 283 -10.11 24.73 -13.39
N GLY A 284 -10.41 24.75 -12.09
CA GLY A 284 -11.75 25.00 -11.57
C GLY A 284 -12.75 23.84 -11.73
N LYS A 285 -12.34 22.70 -12.28
CA LYS A 285 -13.19 21.51 -12.51
C LYS A 285 -12.76 20.29 -11.69
N SER A 286 -11.52 20.25 -11.21
CA SER A 286 -10.99 19.16 -10.37
C SER A 286 -11.39 19.31 -8.90
N HIS A 287 -11.57 18.19 -8.20
CA HIS A 287 -11.68 18.15 -6.74
C HIS A 287 -10.38 17.66 -6.10
N GLN A 288 -10.05 18.18 -4.92
CA GLN A 288 -8.94 17.67 -4.10
C GLN A 288 -9.36 16.51 -3.18
N ASP A 289 -10.67 16.23 -3.10
CA ASP A 289 -11.23 15.07 -2.41
C ASP A 289 -12.46 14.57 -3.18
N TYR A 290 -12.43 13.31 -3.61
CA TYR A 290 -13.54 12.65 -4.31
C TYR A 290 -14.40 11.77 -3.39
N THR A 291 -14.01 11.59 -2.13
CA THR A 291 -14.77 10.76 -1.19
C THR A 291 -16.19 11.25 -0.88
N PRO A 292 -16.52 12.57 -0.94
CA PRO A 292 -17.89 13.05 -0.75
C PRO A 292 -18.88 12.54 -1.83
N PHE A 293 -18.39 12.07 -2.97
CA PHE A 293 -19.23 11.52 -4.04
C PHE A 293 -19.58 10.03 -3.84
N LEU A 294 -19.02 9.37 -2.81
CA LEU A 294 -19.26 7.96 -2.51
C LEU A 294 -20.58 7.78 -1.75
N LYS A 295 -21.70 7.86 -2.46
CA LYS A 295 -23.04 7.69 -1.89
C LYS A 295 -23.56 6.28 -2.17
N ALA A 296 -24.03 5.60 -1.13
CA ALA A 296 -24.56 4.23 -1.24
C ALA A 296 -25.79 4.13 -2.16
N ASP A 297 -26.53 5.21 -2.29
CA ASP A 297 -27.73 5.35 -3.12
C ASP A 297 -27.47 6.01 -4.48
N ALA A 298 -26.20 6.23 -4.87
CA ALA A 298 -25.84 6.94 -6.11
C ALA A 298 -26.39 6.32 -7.40
N LEU A 299 -26.76 5.04 -7.37
CA LEU A 299 -27.37 4.35 -8.52
C LEU A 299 -28.89 4.56 -8.63
N ASN A 300 -29.54 5.12 -7.61
CA ASN A 300 -30.97 5.39 -7.66
C ASN A 300 -31.27 6.48 -8.70
N GLY A 301 -31.98 6.11 -9.76
CA GLY A 301 -32.29 7.02 -10.88
C GLY A 301 -31.15 7.22 -11.89
N ALA A 302 -30.00 6.56 -11.70
CA ALA A 302 -28.92 6.57 -12.69
C ALA A 302 -29.33 5.81 -13.96
N ARG A 303 -28.98 6.35 -15.14
CA ARG A 303 -29.21 5.69 -16.43
C ARG A 303 -27.91 5.06 -16.91
N ASN A 304 -27.80 3.74 -16.75
CA ASN A 304 -26.64 2.96 -17.19
C ASN A 304 -26.98 2.21 -18.48
N SER A 305 -26.07 2.26 -19.46
CA SER A 305 -26.19 1.48 -20.70
C SER A 305 -25.29 0.26 -20.62
N LEU A 306 -25.82 -0.89 -21.04
CA LEU A 306 -25.01 -2.09 -21.25
C LEU A 306 -24.50 -2.06 -22.69
N GLU A 307 -23.19 -1.90 -22.85
CA GLU A 307 -22.52 -1.99 -24.14
C GLU A 307 -22.63 -3.44 -24.66
N GLY A 308 -23.11 -3.63 -25.90
CA GLY A 308 -23.22 -4.96 -26.51
C GLY A 308 -24.63 -5.54 -26.67
N LYS A 309 -25.72 -4.82 -26.39
CA LYS A 309 -27.02 -5.18 -26.99
C LYS A 309 -27.03 -4.83 -28.47
N SER A 310 -26.52 -5.75 -29.29
CA SER A 310 -26.94 -5.82 -30.69
C SER A 310 -28.44 -6.13 -30.65
N VAL A 311 -29.27 -5.14 -30.95
CA VAL A 311 -30.66 -5.38 -31.32
C VAL A 311 -30.60 -6.06 -32.68
N ARG A 312 -30.66 -7.40 -32.68
CA ARG A 312 -31.10 -8.15 -33.85
C ARG A 312 -32.58 -8.47 -33.68
#